data_AF-A0A7Y5RJB8-F1
#
_entry.id   AF-A0A7Y5RJB8-F1
#
_cell.length_a   1.000
_cell.length_b   1.000
_cell.length_c   1.000
_cell.angle_alpha   90.00
_cell.angle_beta   90.00
_cell.angle_gamma   90.00
#
_symmetry.space_group_name_H-M   'P 1'
#
loop_
_entity.id
_entity.type
_entity.pdbx_description
1 polymer ?
#
loop_
_entity_poly.entity_id
_entity_poly.type
_entity_poly.pdbx_seq_one_letter_code
_entity_poly.pdbx_strand_id
1 'polypeptide(L)'
;MTQEDLARHLERVRLHRSELRESVAAVDLALEAPIARGGMFRERVRAALAELAHDFDDHVALTESPGGIYDRARNNAPRLAGRVSRLLAEHQDLREAIHGYLAVLEHGGTMADLPVFREELTVLLGRLVRHRQKGGDLVYEAYDVDLGGQG
;
A
#
# COMPACT_ATOMS: atom_id res chain seq x y z
N MET A 1 5.59 -4.99 26.27
CA MET A 1 6.45 -4.67 25.12
C MET A 1 7.26 -3.44 25.47
N THR A 2 8.58 -3.47 25.32
CA THR A 2 9.49 -2.39 25.76
C THR A 2 9.52 -1.23 24.75
N GLN A 3 10.17 -0.10 25.10
CA GLN A 3 10.43 0.96 24.11
C GLN A 3 11.33 0.48 22.96
N GLU A 4 12.28 -0.41 23.24
CA GLU A 4 13.16 -1.01 22.22
C GLU A 4 12.36 -1.88 21.23
N ASP A 5 11.37 -2.63 21.71
CA ASP A 5 10.47 -3.41 20.85
C ASP A 5 9.65 -2.51 19.92
N LEU A 6 9.20 -1.34 20.42
CA LEU A 6 8.44 -0.37 19.62
C LEU A 6 9.31 0.25 18.55
N ALA A 7 10.54 0.68 18.90
CA ALA A 7 11.50 1.20 17.94
C ALA A 7 11.80 0.19 16.82
N ARG A 8 12.03 -1.09 17.16
CA ARG A 8 12.23 -2.16 16.18
C ARG A 8 11.00 -2.38 15.30
N HIS A 9 9.78 -2.26 15.84
CA HIS A 9 8.56 -2.39 15.05
C HIS A 9 8.36 -1.22 14.08
N LEU A 10 8.62 0.02 14.54
CA LEU A 10 8.55 1.20 13.68
C LEU A 10 9.58 1.15 12.55
N GLU A 11 10.77 0.60 12.81
CA GLU A 11 11.77 0.40 11.76
C GLU A 11 11.31 -0.60 10.70
N ARG A 12 10.70 -1.73 11.10
CA ARG A 12 10.07 -2.66 10.15
C ARG A 12 8.98 -1.99 9.31
N VAL A 13 8.16 -1.15 9.94
CA VAL A 13 7.12 -0.38 9.24
C VAL A 13 7.75 0.59 8.22
N ARG A 14 8.85 1.27 8.56
CA ARG A 14 9.55 2.16 7.63
C ARG A 14 10.12 1.40 6.44
N LEU A 15 10.72 0.23 6.68
CA LEU A 15 11.24 -0.64 5.63
C LEU A 15 10.13 -1.09 4.66
N HIS A 16 9.04 -1.69 5.17
CA HIS A 16 7.91 -2.12 4.32
C HIS A 16 7.23 -0.95 3.60
N ARG A 17 7.22 0.25 4.18
CA ARG A 17 6.73 1.44 3.48
C ARG A 17 7.65 1.87 2.33
N SER A 18 8.95 1.58 2.40
CA SER A 18 9.89 1.76 1.29
C SER A 18 9.67 0.70 0.22
N GLU A 19 9.59 -0.58 0.62
CA GLU A 19 9.33 -1.71 -0.29
C GLU A 19 8.03 -1.46 -1.09
N LEU A 20 6.93 -1.11 -0.41
CA LEU A 20 5.67 -0.76 -1.07
C LEU A 20 5.78 0.46 -2.02
N ARG A 21 6.70 1.40 -1.75
CA ARG A 21 6.96 2.52 -2.68
C ARG A 21 7.59 2.00 -3.98
N GLU A 22 8.49 1.05 -3.85
CA GLU A 22 9.29 0.50 -4.92
C GLU A 22 8.42 -0.38 -5.83
N SER A 23 7.57 -1.24 -5.27
CA SER A 23 6.61 -2.02 -6.09
C SER A 23 5.54 -1.14 -6.76
N VAL A 24 5.07 -0.05 -6.13
CA VAL A 24 4.22 0.94 -6.82
C VAL A 24 4.94 1.56 -8.02
N ALA A 25 6.21 1.94 -7.86
CA ALA A 25 7.01 2.49 -8.96
C ALA A 25 7.29 1.45 -10.06
N ALA A 26 7.45 0.18 -9.70
CA ALA A 26 7.64 -0.91 -10.65
C ALA A 26 6.39 -1.13 -11.53
N VAL A 27 5.18 -1.03 -10.96
CA VAL A 27 3.93 -1.09 -11.73
C VAL A 27 3.84 0.11 -12.68
N ASP A 28 4.13 1.33 -12.21
CA ASP A 28 4.12 2.53 -13.05
C ASP A 28 5.05 2.38 -14.26
N LEU A 29 6.29 1.94 -14.03
CA LEU A 29 7.26 1.65 -15.08
C LEU A 29 6.79 0.55 -16.04
N ALA A 30 6.08 -0.47 -15.55
CA ALA A 30 5.51 -1.51 -16.39
C ALA A 30 4.39 -0.97 -17.30
N LEU A 31 3.59 -0.02 -16.82
CA LEU A 31 2.50 0.62 -17.58
C LEU A 31 3.02 1.48 -18.73
N GLU A 32 4.23 2.04 -18.63
CA GLU A 32 4.88 2.81 -19.70
C GLU A 32 5.16 1.97 -20.97
N ALA A 33 5.26 0.64 -20.84
CA ALA A 33 5.59 -0.22 -21.97
C ALA A 33 4.53 -0.13 -23.10
N PRO A 34 4.90 -0.16 -24.38
CA PRO A 34 3.93 -0.01 -25.47
C PRO A 34 2.86 -1.12 -25.50
N ILE A 35 1.57 -0.74 -25.45
CA ILE A 35 0.43 -1.67 -25.58
C ILE A 35 0.49 -2.48 -26.89
N ALA A 36 1.05 -1.91 -27.96
CA ALA A 36 1.28 -2.61 -29.23
C ALA A 36 2.11 -3.91 -29.07
N ARG A 37 2.84 -4.07 -27.96
CA ARG A 37 3.55 -5.30 -27.58
C ARG A 37 2.72 -6.19 -26.64
N GLY A 38 1.40 -6.24 -26.84
CA GLY A 38 0.38 -6.98 -26.09
C GLY A 38 0.82 -8.01 -25.05
N GLY A 39 1.32 -9.17 -25.50
CA GLY A 39 1.73 -10.25 -24.60
C GLY A 39 2.84 -9.85 -23.63
N MET A 40 3.87 -9.14 -24.12
CA MET A 40 4.97 -8.64 -23.30
C MET A 40 4.52 -7.53 -22.35
N PHE A 41 3.63 -6.63 -22.80
CA PHE A 41 3.02 -5.62 -21.93
C PHE A 41 2.28 -6.30 -20.78
N ARG A 42 1.38 -7.24 -21.11
CA ARG A 42 0.58 -7.97 -20.13
C ARG A 42 1.44 -8.73 -19.12
N GLU A 43 2.47 -9.42 -19.57
CA GLU A 43 3.37 -10.17 -18.70
C GLU A 43 4.14 -9.28 -17.73
N ARG A 44 4.67 -8.15 -18.21
CA ARG A 44 5.39 -7.19 -17.35
C ARG A 44 4.49 -6.57 -16.29
N VAL A 45 3.29 -6.13 -16.68
CA VAL A 45 2.32 -5.55 -15.74
C VAL A 45 1.86 -6.60 -14.73
N ARG A 46 1.62 -7.85 -15.17
CA ARG A 46 1.25 -8.95 -14.26
C ARG A 46 2.34 -9.24 -13.23
N ALA A 47 3.60 -9.31 -13.66
CA ALA A 47 4.71 -9.56 -12.75
C ALA A 47 4.84 -8.44 -11.69
N ALA A 48 4.82 -7.18 -12.11
CA ALA A 48 4.90 -6.04 -11.20
C ALA A 48 3.68 -5.96 -10.25
N LEU A 49 2.48 -6.25 -10.76
CA LEU A 49 1.26 -6.23 -9.96
C LEU A 49 1.21 -7.38 -8.93
N ALA A 50 1.76 -8.55 -9.26
CA ALA A 50 1.89 -9.66 -8.32
C ALA A 50 2.84 -9.31 -7.15
N GLU A 51 3.96 -8.64 -7.45
CA GLU A 51 4.88 -8.14 -6.42
C GLU A 51 4.20 -7.07 -5.55
N LEU A 52 3.50 -6.11 -6.16
CA LEU A 52 2.71 -5.11 -5.42
C LEU A 52 1.63 -5.78 -4.54
N ALA A 53 0.96 -6.82 -5.01
CA ALA A 53 -0.05 -7.54 -4.24
C ALA A 53 0.56 -8.20 -2.99
N HIS A 54 1.73 -8.83 -3.14
CA HIS A 54 2.46 -9.42 -2.03
C HIS A 54 2.91 -8.38 -1.00
N ASP A 55 3.58 -7.32 -1.45
CA ASP A 55 4.08 -6.25 -0.57
C ASP A 55 2.94 -5.51 0.14
N PHE A 56 1.79 -5.35 -0.53
CA PHE A 56 0.62 -4.74 0.07
C PHE A 56 -0.01 -5.63 1.14
N ASP A 57 -0.10 -6.94 0.91
CA ASP A 57 -0.59 -7.90 1.92
C ASP A 57 0.32 -7.91 3.17
N ASP A 58 1.65 -7.88 2.98
CA ASP A 58 2.62 -7.79 4.08
C ASP A 58 2.53 -6.44 4.81
N HIS A 59 2.33 -5.35 4.07
CA HIS A 59 2.07 -4.03 4.65
C HIS A 59 0.83 -4.03 5.55
N VAL A 60 -0.28 -4.61 5.09
CA VAL A 60 -1.53 -4.73 5.86
C VAL A 60 -1.29 -5.59 7.09
N ALA A 61 -0.69 -6.77 6.95
CA ALA A 61 -0.43 -7.69 8.05
C ALA A 61 0.45 -7.04 9.13
N LEU A 62 1.48 -6.28 8.74
CA LEU A 62 2.37 -5.61 9.67
C LEU A 62 1.66 -4.48 10.43
N THR A 63 0.94 -3.62 9.72
CA THR A 63 0.34 -2.40 10.30
C THR A 63 -0.92 -2.67 11.12
N GLU A 64 -1.70 -3.68 10.74
CA GLU A 64 -2.95 -4.09 11.38
C GLU A 64 -2.78 -5.22 12.40
N SER A 65 -1.57 -5.78 12.56
CA SER A 65 -1.31 -6.82 13.55
C SER A 65 -1.84 -6.46 14.94
N PRO A 66 -2.23 -7.44 15.78
CA PRO A 66 -2.54 -7.17 17.18
C PRO A 66 -1.35 -6.51 17.88
N GLY A 67 -1.56 -5.37 18.53
CA GLY A 67 -0.45 -4.53 19.00
C GLY A 67 0.39 -3.92 17.87
N GLY A 68 -0.10 -3.83 16.65
CA GLY A 68 0.55 -3.11 15.55
C GLY A 68 0.45 -1.59 15.76
N ILE A 69 0.96 -0.83 14.79
CA ILE A 69 0.92 0.64 14.86
C ILE A 69 -0.51 1.19 14.92
N TYR A 70 -1.48 0.58 14.24
CA TYR A 70 -2.86 1.10 14.24
C TYR A 70 -3.59 0.83 15.55
N ASP A 71 -3.40 -0.35 16.13
CA ASP A 71 -3.92 -0.70 17.45
C ASP A 71 -3.32 0.22 18.53
N ARG A 72 -2.00 0.42 18.53
CA ARG A 72 -1.33 1.33 19.47
C ARG A 72 -1.75 2.78 19.29
N ALA A 73 -1.86 3.27 18.05
CA ALA A 73 -2.30 4.63 17.80
C ALA A 73 -3.73 4.88 18.32
N ARG A 74 -4.63 3.90 18.21
CA ARG A 74 -5.97 3.98 18.81
C ARG A 74 -5.94 4.06 20.33
N ASN A 75 -5.06 3.29 20.96
CA ASN A 75 -4.98 3.22 22.43
C ASN A 75 -4.26 4.45 23.04
N ASN A 76 -3.21 4.95 22.39
CA ASN A 76 -2.35 5.99 22.95
C ASN A 76 -2.70 7.40 22.44
N ALA A 77 -3.30 7.50 21.26
CA ALA A 77 -3.72 8.77 20.67
C ALA A 77 -5.19 8.70 20.20
N PRO A 78 -6.19 8.69 21.10
CA PRO A 78 -7.59 8.50 20.74
C PRO A 78 -8.13 9.49 19.67
N ARG A 79 -7.57 10.71 19.61
CA ARG A 79 -7.83 11.70 18.54
C ARG A 79 -7.58 11.16 17.12
N LEU A 80 -6.76 10.12 16.97
CA LEU A 80 -6.43 9.46 15.70
C LEU A 80 -7.39 8.33 15.31
N ALA A 81 -8.28 7.88 16.20
CA ALA A 81 -9.08 6.68 15.97
C ALA A 81 -9.93 6.75 14.68
N GLY A 82 -10.46 7.93 14.36
CA GLY A 82 -11.20 8.16 13.12
C GLY A 82 -10.32 8.05 11.87
N ARG A 83 -9.06 8.51 11.92
CA ARG A 83 -8.10 8.36 10.80
C ARG A 83 -7.64 6.92 10.64
N VAL A 84 -7.34 6.23 11.74
CA VAL A 84 -7.01 4.79 11.72
C VAL A 84 -8.13 4.00 11.06
N SER A 85 -9.39 4.26 11.43
CA SER A 85 -10.54 3.53 10.87
C SER A 85 -10.71 3.74 9.36
N ARG A 86 -10.39 4.94 8.85
CA ARG A 86 -10.38 5.22 7.40
C ARG A 86 -9.27 4.47 6.69
N LEU A 87 -8.06 4.42 7.27
CA LEU A 87 -6.92 3.71 6.67
C LEU A 87 -7.18 2.20 6.60
N LEU A 88 -7.81 1.61 7.62
CA LEU A 88 -8.23 0.21 7.61
C LEU A 88 -9.25 -0.08 6.50
N ALA A 89 -10.25 0.78 6.32
CA ALA A 89 -11.22 0.63 5.23
C ALA A 89 -10.53 0.74 3.86
N GLU A 90 -9.62 1.70 3.71
CA GLU A 90 -8.84 1.84 2.47
C GLU A 90 -7.94 0.64 2.20
N HIS A 91 -7.36 -0.01 3.22
CA HIS A 91 -6.62 -1.25 3.02
C HIS A 91 -7.49 -2.33 2.38
N GLN A 92 -8.73 -2.51 2.85
CA GLN A 92 -9.65 -3.48 2.26
C GLN A 92 -9.96 -3.13 0.80
N ASP A 93 -10.34 -1.89 0.53
CA ASP A 93 -10.69 -1.44 -0.83
C ASP A 93 -9.52 -1.55 -1.81
N LEU A 94 -8.31 -1.23 -1.35
CA LEU A 94 -7.09 -1.29 -2.17
C LEU A 94 -6.66 -2.74 -2.40
N ARG A 95 -6.74 -3.59 -1.37
CA ARG A 95 -6.45 -5.02 -1.47
C ARG A 95 -7.36 -5.67 -2.50
N GLU A 96 -8.66 -5.46 -2.37
CA GLU A 96 -9.65 -5.99 -3.31
C GLU A 96 -9.38 -5.52 -4.75
N ALA A 97 -9.07 -4.23 -4.94
CA ALA A 97 -8.75 -3.71 -6.27
C ALA A 97 -7.46 -4.32 -6.86
N ILE A 98 -6.38 -4.41 -6.08
CA ILE A 98 -5.10 -4.97 -6.55
C ILE A 98 -5.29 -6.43 -6.98
N HIS A 99 -5.89 -7.26 -6.11
CA HIS A 99 -6.12 -8.67 -6.40
C HIS A 99 -7.13 -8.87 -7.54
N GLY A 100 -8.14 -7.99 -7.66
CA GLY A 100 -9.08 -8.00 -8.77
C GLY A 100 -8.41 -7.77 -10.13
N TYR A 101 -7.55 -6.77 -10.26
CA TYR A 101 -6.81 -6.53 -11.51
C TYR A 101 -5.78 -7.61 -11.81
N LEU A 102 -5.15 -8.19 -10.77
CA LEU A 102 -4.24 -9.33 -10.95
C LEU A 102 -4.99 -10.54 -11.52
N ALA A 103 -6.16 -10.86 -10.98
CA ALA A 103 -7.01 -11.93 -11.48
C ALA A 103 -7.46 -11.70 -12.94
N VAL A 104 -7.76 -10.45 -13.33
CA VAL A 104 -8.02 -10.10 -14.74
C VAL A 104 -6.81 -10.46 -15.62
N LEU A 105 -5.60 -10.04 -15.22
CA LEU A 105 -4.38 -10.35 -15.98
C LEU A 105 -4.07 -11.85 -16.07
N GLU A 106 -4.47 -12.64 -15.08
CA GLU A 106 -4.27 -14.10 -15.06
C GLU A 106 -5.33 -14.87 -15.86
N HIS A 107 -6.57 -14.39 -15.91
CA HIS A 107 -7.70 -15.18 -16.40
C HIS A 107 -8.34 -14.68 -17.71
N GLY A 108 -8.07 -13.46 -18.18
CA GLY A 108 -8.67 -13.03 -19.46
C GLY A 108 -8.52 -11.55 -19.81
N GLY A 109 -9.24 -11.08 -20.84
CA GLY A 109 -9.12 -9.73 -21.39
C GLY A 109 -8.45 -9.72 -22.77
N THR A 110 -9.03 -8.96 -23.69
CA THR A 110 -8.54 -8.83 -25.07
C THR A 110 -7.53 -7.69 -25.18
N MET A 111 -6.81 -7.66 -26.29
CA MET A 111 -5.91 -6.55 -26.62
C MET A 111 -6.62 -5.18 -26.66
N ALA A 112 -7.92 -5.17 -26.99
CA ALA A 112 -8.72 -3.95 -27.06
C ALA A 112 -9.00 -3.35 -25.67
N ASP A 113 -8.93 -4.16 -24.61
CA ASP A 113 -9.21 -3.74 -23.24
C ASP A 113 -7.97 -3.12 -22.57
N LEU A 114 -6.78 -3.30 -23.13
CA LEU A 114 -5.51 -2.84 -22.53
C LEU A 114 -5.41 -1.32 -22.31
N PRO A 115 -5.93 -0.43 -23.18
CA PRO A 115 -5.95 1.01 -22.91
C PRO A 115 -6.79 1.38 -21.70
N VAL A 116 -7.98 0.78 -21.55
CA VAL A 116 -8.86 1.01 -20.40
C VAL A 116 -8.22 0.45 -19.13
N PHE A 117 -7.72 -0.77 -19.20
CA PHE A 117 -7.01 -1.42 -18.10
C PHE A 117 -5.80 -0.61 -17.60
N ARG A 118 -5.03 0.00 -18.51
CA ARG A 118 -3.93 0.90 -18.14
C ARG A 118 -4.43 2.09 -17.34
N GLU A 119 -5.47 2.77 -17.82
CA GLU A 119 -6.03 3.94 -17.14
C GLU A 119 -6.53 3.59 -15.74
N GLU A 120 -7.24 2.47 -15.62
CA GLU A 120 -7.75 1.94 -14.35
C GLU A 120 -6.64 1.66 -13.34
N LEU A 121 -5.53 1.03 -13.79
CA LEU A 121 -4.36 0.81 -12.95
C LEU A 121 -3.67 2.13 -12.57
N THR A 122 -3.53 3.08 -13.49
CA THR A 122 -2.97 4.41 -13.18
C THR A 122 -3.78 5.12 -12.08
N VAL A 123 -5.11 5.03 -12.12
CA VAL A 123 -5.99 5.55 -11.07
C VAL A 123 -5.75 4.83 -9.73
N LEU A 124 -5.59 3.50 -9.74
CA LEU A 124 -5.25 2.71 -8.56
C LEU A 124 -3.91 3.13 -7.94
N LEU A 125 -2.86 3.32 -8.76
CA LEU A 125 -1.55 3.78 -8.27
C LEU A 125 -1.67 5.16 -7.60
N GLY A 126 -2.48 6.06 -8.16
CA GLY A 126 -2.77 7.35 -7.53
C GLY A 126 -3.46 7.21 -6.15
N ARG A 127 -4.35 6.22 -5.98
CA ARG A 127 -4.96 5.92 -4.67
C ARG A 127 -3.93 5.39 -3.68
N LEU A 128 -3.03 4.50 -4.11
CA LEU A 128 -1.95 3.95 -3.28
C LEU A 128 -0.99 5.04 -2.80
N VAL A 129 -0.60 5.97 -3.67
CA VAL A 129 0.26 7.11 -3.29
C VAL A 129 -0.41 7.95 -2.20
N ARG A 130 -1.68 8.33 -2.38
CA ARG A 130 -2.45 9.10 -1.39
C ARG A 130 -2.63 8.35 -0.08
N HIS A 131 -2.89 7.05 -0.15
CA HIS A 131 -2.98 6.19 1.03
C HIS A 131 -1.68 6.21 1.84
N ARG A 132 -0.54 6.02 1.17
CA ARG A 132 0.79 6.04 1.81
C ARG A 132 1.11 7.39 2.45
N GLN A 133 0.72 8.50 1.83
CA GLN A 133 0.85 9.85 2.41
C GLN A 133 0.10 9.95 3.74
N LYS A 134 -1.20 9.61 3.75
CA LYS A 134 -2.04 9.63 4.97
C LYS A 134 -1.50 8.71 6.07
N GLY A 135 -1.00 7.53 5.71
CA GLY A 135 -0.35 6.62 6.66
C GLY A 135 0.95 7.20 7.23
N GLY A 136 1.71 7.98 6.44
CA GLY A 136 2.91 8.68 6.90
C GLY A 136 2.57 9.77 7.92
N ASP A 137 1.58 10.60 7.61
CA ASP A 137 1.10 11.64 8.51
C ASP A 137 0.60 11.07 9.84
N LEU A 138 -0.10 9.93 9.79
CA LEU A 138 -0.55 9.21 10.99
C LEU A 138 0.63 8.76 11.85
N VAL A 139 1.64 8.10 11.25
CA VAL A 139 2.81 7.59 11.99
C VAL A 139 3.57 8.75 12.63
N TYR A 140 3.80 9.83 11.90
CA TYR A 140 4.47 11.01 12.43
C TYR A 140 3.73 11.61 13.64
N GLU A 141 2.40 11.80 13.52
CA GLU A 141 1.61 12.39 14.59
C GLU A 141 1.38 11.45 15.80
N ALA A 142 1.46 10.13 15.58
CA ALA A 142 1.31 9.14 16.63
C ALA A 142 2.61 8.88 17.41
N TYR A 143 3.77 8.98 16.74
CA TYR A 143 5.03 8.47 17.30
C TYR A 143 6.19 9.45 17.27
N ASP A 144 6.24 10.41 16.35
CA ASP A 144 7.34 11.38 16.29
C ASP A 144 6.98 12.69 17.01
N VAL A 145 5.72 13.14 16.93
CA VAL A 145 5.24 14.33 17.67
C VAL A 145 5.09 14.05 19.16
N ASP A 146 4.63 12.86 19.54
CA ASP A 146 4.39 12.47 20.94
C ASP A 146 5.70 12.35 21.74
N LEU A 147 6.82 12.01 21.07
CA LEU A 147 8.15 12.00 21.68
C LEU A 147 8.73 13.41 21.93
N GLY A 148 8.15 14.46 21.33
CA GLY A 148 8.60 15.84 21.45
C GLY A 148 7.78 16.72 22.41
N GLY A 149 6.70 16.20 22.99
CA GLY A 149 5.71 16.96 23.74
C GLY A 149 5.61 16.57 25.21
N GLN A 150 6.66 16.85 26.00
CA GLN A 150 6.54 16.94 27.46
C GLN A 150 6.88 18.39 27.85
N GLY A 151 5.84 19.16 28.15
CA GLY A 151 5.92 20.45 28.84
C GLY A 151 5.33 20.31 30.23
#